data_AF-A0A7S1P788-F1
#
_entry.id   AF-A0A7S1P788-F1
#
_cell.length_a   1.000
_cell.length_b   1.000
_cell.length_c   1.000
_cell.angle_alpha   90.00
_cell.angle_beta   90.00
_cell.angle_gamma   90.00
#
_symmetry.space_group_name_H-M   'P 1'
#
loop_
_entity.id
_entity.type
_entity.pdbx_description
1 polymer ?
#
loop_
_entity_poly.entity_id
_entity_poly.type
_entity_poly.pdbx_seq_one_letter_code
_entity_poly.pdbx_strand_id
1 'polypeptide(L)'
;GTLPLRENLAAAIVLKTPFLKLLCEDRGVALWDPFCGAGTILLEALGIAMGHPAGSPRIRYPFYDFPCHSARRFSEVLSDLALTPHPNLANLTLLGTDMREQEVNGARKNLTTFCERMPRQASPDYEPPLAAQPRLSGDDGTAAASSPSSSESQLPAKIKFVHTEPWKVGSYVDNCMIVTKVPYGRQLGSEALRRIYQKFARLLLSRHDWRGVYCLASRRDFKIVTGLDWRTELRFKNKDTVVELLSWSGGKKSWDSYYTDD
;
A
#
# COMPACT_ATOMS: atom_id res chain seq x y z
N GLY A 1 1.59 -16.94 1.68
CA GLY A 1 1.54 -15.67 2.37
C GLY A 1 0.19 -15.43 3.02
N THR A 2 0.07 -14.26 3.63
CA THR A 2 -1.21 -13.58 3.84
C THR A 2 -1.98 -13.49 2.53
N LEU A 3 -3.32 -13.51 2.59
CA LEU A 3 -4.13 -13.22 1.40
C LEU A 3 -3.70 -11.85 0.85
N PRO A 4 -3.50 -11.66 -0.46
CA PRO A 4 -3.19 -10.33 -1.00
C PRO A 4 -4.31 -9.35 -0.66
N LEU A 5 -3.95 -8.11 -0.33
CA LEU A 5 -4.90 -7.02 -0.14
C LEU A 5 -5.23 -6.45 -1.52
N ARG A 6 -6.51 -6.27 -1.83
CA ARG A 6 -6.91 -5.60 -3.07
C ARG A 6 -6.50 -4.13 -3.00
N GLU A 7 -6.08 -3.58 -4.12
CA GLU A 7 -5.61 -2.20 -4.32
C GLU A 7 -6.67 -1.21 -3.83
N ASN A 8 -7.93 -1.38 -4.24
CA ASN A 8 -9.02 -0.51 -3.80
C ASN A 8 -9.25 -0.51 -2.28
N LEU A 9 -9.06 -1.65 -1.61
CA LEU A 9 -9.15 -1.74 -0.15
C LEU A 9 -7.95 -1.07 0.53
N ALA A 10 -6.75 -1.24 -0.03
CA ALA A 10 -5.55 -0.55 0.43
C ALA A 10 -5.71 0.98 0.33
N ALA A 11 -6.18 1.49 -0.81
CA ALA A 11 -6.48 2.90 -0.99
C ALA A 11 -7.51 3.42 0.02
N ALA A 12 -8.61 2.68 0.22
CA ALA A 12 -9.65 3.03 1.20
C ALA A 12 -9.10 3.08 2.63
N ILE A 13 -8.20 2.16 3.01
CA ILE A 13 -7.55 2.18 4.32
C ILE A 13 -6.68 3.43 4.47
N VAL A 14 -5.82 3.74 3.48
CA VAL A 14 -4.95 4.91 3.53
C VAL A 14 -5.77 6.19 3.67
N LEU A 15 -6.84 6.35 2.88
CA LEU A 15 -7.75 7.50 2.93
C LEU A 15 -8.50 7.64 4.26
N LYS A 16 -8.58 6.58 5.07
CA LYS A 16 -9.21 6.62 6.40
C LYS A 16 -8.24 6.98 7.52
N THR A 17 -6.95 7.02 7.22
CA THR A 17 -5.93 7.52 8.15
C THR A 17 -5.74 9.03 7.97
N PRO A 18 -5.10 9.74 8.91
CA PRO A 18 -4.74 11.15 8.73
C PRO A 18 -3.60 11.36 7.72
N PHE A 19 -3.19 10.35 6.94
CA PHE A 19 -2.05 10.38 6.01
C PHE A 19 -1.83 11.72 5.29
N LEU A 20 -2.82 12.17 4.52
CA LEU A 20 -2.73 13.40 3.73
C LEU A 20 -2.65 14.63 4.63
N LYS A 21 -3.36 14.65 5.76
CA LYS A 21 -3.27 15.73 6.75
C LYS A 21 -1.85 15.82 7.33
N LEU A 22 -1.22 14.69 7.66
CA LEU A 22 0.15 14.68 8.17
C LEU A 22 1.16 15.13 7.10
N LEU A 23 0.90 14.80 5.83
CA LEU A 23 1.74 15.23 4.70
C LEU A 23 1.69 16.76 4.47
N CYS A 24 0.59 17.42 4.84
CA CYS A 24 0.49 18.89 4.79
C CYS A 24 1.39 19.61 5.79
N GLU A 25 1.91 18.92 6.82
CA GLU A 25 2.72 19.57 7.85
C GLU A 25 4.16 19.78 7.39
N ASP A 26 4.81 20.82 7.93
CA ASP A 26 6.17 21.26 7.52
C ASP A 26 7.22 20.15 7.61
N ARG A 27 7.06 19.28 8.61
CA ARG A 27 7.96 18.15 8.91
C ARG A 27 7.75 16.95 7.96
N GLY A 28 6.71 16.97 7.13
CA GLY A 28 6.32 15.86 6.27
C GLY A 28 5.79 14.66 7.03
N VAL A 29 5.75 13.52 6.34
CA VAL A 29 5.32 12.24 6.92
C VAL A 29 6.16 11.08 6.40
N ALA A 30 6.61 10.25 7.34
CA ALA A 30 7.10 8.92 7.04
C ALA A 30 5.96 7.91 7.25
N LEU A 31 5.60 7.16 6.22
CA LEU A 31 4.65 6.05 6.29
C LEU A 31 5.43 4.74 6.29
N TRP A 32 5.29 3.96 7.36
CA TRP A 32 5.96 2.68 7.51
C TRP A 32 4.97 1.52 7.51
N ASP A 33 5.19 0.56 6.61
CA ASP A 33 4.54 -0.75 6.64
C ASP A 33 5.54 -1.82 7.13
N PRO A 34 5.49 -2.22 8.42
CA PRO A 34 6.35 -3.25 8.99
C PRO A 34 6.13 -4.65 8.42
N PHE A 35 5.01 -4.91 7.73
CA PHE A 35 4.67 -6.21 7.15
C PHE A 35 4.24 -6.05 5.70
N CYS A 36 5.10 -5.38 4.91
CA CYS A 36 4.68 -4.78 3.65
C CYS A 36 4.20 -5.76 2.59
N GLY A 37 4.59 -7.04 2.67
CA GLY A 37 4.26 -8.02 1.64
C GLY A 37 4.67 -7.50 0.26
N ALA A 38 3.72 -7.54 -0.67
CA ALA A 38 3.85 -7.01 -2.03
C ALA A 38 3.85 -5.47 -2.16
N GLY A 39 3.86 -4.72 -1.05
CA GLY A 39 3.97 -3.26 -1.04
C GLY A 39 2.68 -2.49 -1.34
N THR A 40 1.54 -3.17 -1.49
CA THR A 40 0.27 -2.59 -1.95
C THR A 40 -0.14 -1.33 -1.17
N ILE A 41 -0.09 -1.34 0.17
CA ILE A 41 -0.50 -0.17 0.99
C ILE A 41 0.34 1.06 0.65
N LEU A 42 1.67 0.90 0.55
CA LEU A 42 2.58 2.02 0.28
C LEU A 42 2.44 2.53 -1.16
N LEU A 43 2.23 1.64 -2.12
CA LEU A 43 2.03 2.02 -3.52
C LEU A 43 0.69 2.76 -3.72
N GLU A 44 -0.37 2.35 -3.05
CA GLU A 44 -1.63 3.10 -3.05
C GLU A 44 -1.48 4.47 -2.35
N ALA A 45 -0.74 4.54 -1.24
CA ALA A 45 -0.45 5.81 -0.59
C ALA A 45 0.35 6.76 -1.49
N LEU A 46 1.33 6.22 -2.24
CA LEU A 46 2.06 6.97 -3.25
C LEU A 46 1.13 7.48 -4.35
N GLY A 47 0.29 6.61 -4.94
CA GLY A 47 -0.67 6.99 -5.97
C GLY A 47 -1.63 8.09 -5.53
N ILE A 48 -2.19 7.96 -4.32
CA ILE A 48 -3.05 8.97 -3.70
C ILE A 48 -2.30 10.30 -3.55
N ALA A 49 -1.09 10.29 -2.99
CA ALA A 49 -0.30 11.51 -2.79
C ALA A 49 0.14 12.15 -4.11
N MET A 50 0.32 11.36 -5.17
CA MET A 50 0.62 11.87 -6.51
C MET A 50 -0.62 12.32 -7.30
N GLY A 51 -1.83 12.21 -6.74
CA GLY A 51 -3.07 12.51 -7.45
C GLY A 51 -3.31 11.61 -8.66
N HIS A 52 -2.76 10.38 -8.64
CA HIS A 52 -2.88 9.46 -9.76
C HIS A 52 -4.26 8.79 -9.77
N PRO A 53 -4.95 8.77 -10.92
CA PRO A 53 -6.19 8.01 -11.05
C PRO A 53 -5.90 6.51 -10.90
N ALA A 54 -6.85 5.78 -10.33
CA ALA A 54 -6.79 4.32 -10.24
C ALA A 54 -6.77 3.64 -11.63
N GLY A 55 -7.31 4.34 -12.64
CA GLY A 55 -7.29 3.91 -14.03
C GLY A 55 -6.10 4.48 -14.79
N SER A 56 -5.61 3.74 -15.78
CA SER A 56 -4.57 4.21 -16.69
C SER A 56 -5.12 4.15 -18.12
N PRO A 57 -4.88 5.18 -18.96
CA PRO A 57 -5.27 5.13 -20.37
C PRO A 57 -4.55 4.02 -21.15
N ARG A 58 -3.49 3.42 -20.57
CA ARG A 58 -2.82 2.24 -21.13
C ARG A 58 -3.60 0.94 -20.94
N ILE A 59 -4.62 0.93 -20.09
CA ILE A 59 -5.50 -0.22 -19.89
C ILE A 59 -6.55 -0.20 -20.99
N ARG A 60 -6.65 -1.30 -21.74
CA ARG A 60 -7.76 -1.52 -22.67
C ARG A 60 -9.00 -1.93 -21.89
N TYR A 61 -9.93 -1.01 -21.70
CA TYR A 61 -11.18 -1.29 -21.00
C TYR A 61 -12.18 -1.97 -21.94
N PRO A 62 -13.11 -2.82 -21.43
CA PRO A 62 -14.10 -3.49 -22.26
C PRO A 62 -15.01 -2.54 -23.06
N PHE A 63 -15.24 -1.32 -22.54
CA PHE A 63 -16.10 -0.34 -23.22
C PHE A 63 -15.51 0.18 -24.54
N TYR A 64 -14.23 -0.06 -24.85
CA TYR A 64 -13.63 0.36 -26.12
C TYR A 64 -14.29 -0.30 -27.33
N ASP A 65 -14.86 -1.48 -27.14
CA ASP A 65 -15.51 -2.27 -28.19
C ASP A 65 -17.02 -2.01 -28.32
N PHE A 66 -17.58 -1.10 -27.51
CA PHE A 66 -19.02 -0.84 -27.53
C PHE A 66 -19.39 0.06 -28.72
N PRO A 67 -20.51 -0.20 -29.44
CA PRO A 67 -20.91 0.61 -30.59
C PRO A 67 -21.12 2.11 -30.29
N CYS A 68 -21.41 2.45 -29.04
CA CYS A 68 -21.59 3.82 -28.58
C CYS A 68 -20.29 4.50 -28.08
N HIS A 69 -19.18 3.78 -28.04
CA HIS A 69 -17.90 4.34 -27.63
C HIS A 69 -17.39 5.35 -28.66
N SER A 70 -16.94 6.51 -28.17
CA SER A 70 -16.28 7.52 -28.99
C SER A 70 -14.86 7.70 -28.48
N ALA A 71 -13.88 7.19 -29.24
CA ALA A 71 -12.46 7.34 -28.92
C ALA A 71 -12.06 8.82 -28.81
N ARG A 72 -12.62 9.68 -29.67
CA ARG A 72 -12.42 11.13 -29.61
C ARG A 72 -12.87 11.73 -28.29
N ARG A 73 -14.13 11.52 -27.89
CA ARG A 73 -14.66 12.07 -26.62
C ARG A 73 -13.90 11.54 -25.41
N PHE A 74 -13.49 10.28 -25.44
CA PHE A 74 -12.68 9.70 -24.38
C PHE A 74 -11.29 10.37 -24.30
N SER A 75 -10.64 10.61 -25.43
CA SER A 75 -9.38 11.35 -25.51
C SER A 75 -9.51 12.79 -25.01
N GLU A 76 -10.62 13.47 -25.31
CA GLU A 76 -10.92 14.83 -24.81
C GLU A 76 -10.98 14.82 -23.28
N VAL A 77 -11.74 13.91 -22.67
CA VAL A 77 -11.81 13.76 -21.20
C VAL A 77 -10.44 13.45 -20.57
N LEU A 78 -9.63 12.60 -21.22
CA LEU A 78 -8.28 12.30 -20.73
C LEU A 78 -7.34 13.50 -20.83
N SER A 79 -7.50 14.34 -21.86
CA SER A 79 -6.69 15.54 -22.05
C SER A 79 -7.03 16.63 -21.04
N ASP A 80 -8.31 16.70 -20.64
CA ASP A 80 -8.81 17.63 -19.62
C ASP A 80 -8.47 17.20 -18.19
N LEU A 81 -7.97 15.97 -17.99
CA LEU A 81 -7.67 15.44 -16.68
C LEU A 81 -6.42 16.12 -16.07
N ALA A 82 -6.65 17.10 -15.21
CA ALA A 82 -5.59 17.70 -14.42
C ALA A 82 -5.16 16.76 -13.27
N LEU A 83 -3.97 16.19 -13.38
CA LEU A 83 -3.35 15.48 -12.26
C LEU A 83 -2.85 16.52 -11.25
N THR A 84 -3.30 16.39 -10.00
CA THR A 84 -2.91 17.29 -8.91
C THR A 84 -2.13 16.54 -7.85
N PRO A 85 -0.79 16.42 -7.98
CA PRO A 85 0.06 15.92 -6.92
C PRO A 85 -0.09 16.77 -5.66
N HIS A 86 0.08 16.14 -4.50
CA HIS A 86 0.12 16.83 -3.24
C HIS A 86 1.33 17.80 -3.21
N PRO A 87 1.16 19.05 -2.73
CA PRO A 87 2.23 20.07 -2.80
C PRO A 87 3.51 19.65 -2.05
N ASN A 88 3.35 18.93 -0.93
CA ASN A 88 4.47 18.49 -0.08
C ASN A 88 4.97 17.07 -0.41
N LEU A 89 4.74 16.57 -1.62
CA LEU A 89 5.10 15.19 -1.99
C LEU A 89 6.60 14.87 -1.80
N ALA A 90 7.48 15.86 -1.94
CA ALA A 90 8.91 15.72 -1.67
C ALA A 90 9.24 15.37 -0.20
N ASN A 91 8.32 15.69 0.72
CA ASN A 91 8.44 15.43 2.15
C ASN A 91 7.81 14.07 2.54
N LEU A 92 7.36 13.28 1.56
CA LEU A 92 6.85 11.93 1.79
C LEU A 92 8.00 10.92 1.79
N THR A 93 8.09 10.14 2.86
CA THR A 93 8.94 8.94 2.91
C THR A 93 8.07 7.70 3.11
N LEU A 94 8.24 6.70 2.27
CA LEU A 94 7.56 5.42 2.30
C LEU A 94 8.57 4.33 2.60
N LEU A 95 8.37 3.60 3.70
CA LEU A 95 9.25 2.51 4.10
C LEU A 95 8.43 1.23 4.19
N GLY A 96 8.84 0.20 3.47
CA GLY A 96 8.29 -1.14 3.59
C GLY A 96 9.35 -2.10 4.10
N THR A 97 9.01 -2.88 5.12
CA THR A 97 9.86 -3.99 5.58
C THR A 97 9.07 -5.29 5.56
N ASP A 98 9.74 -6.39 5.24
CA ASP A 98 9.20 -7.73 5.44
C ASP A 98 10.34 -8.70 5.78
N MET A 99 10.02 -9.74 6.57
CA MET A 99 10.97 -10.79 6.93
C MET A 99 11.20 -11.81 5.81
N ARG A 100 10.38 -11.75 4.75
CA ARG A 100 10.47 -12.65 3.60
C ARG A 100 11.02 -11.89 2.41
N GLU A 101 12.22 -12.27 1.99
CA GLU A 101 12.88 -11.67 0.83
C GLU A 101 12.03 -11.72 -0.45
N GLN A 102 11.28 -12.80 -0.65
CA GLN A 102 10.36 -12.95 -1.79
C GLN A 102 9.31 -11.83 -1.86
N GLU A 103 8.78 -11.40 -0.71
CA GLU A 103 7.78 -10.32 -0.65
C GLU A 103 8.42 -8.98 -0.97
N VAL A 104 9.60 -8.69 -0.41
CA VAL A 104 10.36 -7.48 -0.70
C VAL A 104 10.73 -7.38 -2.17
N ASN A 105 11.14 -8.49 -2.79
CA ASN A 105 11.40 -8.55 -4.23
C ASN A 105 10.12 -8.34 -5.05
N GLY A 106 8.99 -8.90 -4.60
CA GLY A 106 7.67 -8.63 -5.18
C GLY A 106 7.29 -7.15 -5.10
N ALA A 107 7.50 -6.51 -3.95
CA ALA A 107 7.22 -5.09 -3.74
C ALA A 107 8.08 -4.18 -4.64
N ARG A 108 9.36 -4.49 -4.81
CA ARG A 108 10.24 -3.76 -5.75
C ARG A 108 9.77 -3.89 -7.20
N LYS A 109 9.41 -5.11 -7.63
CA LYS A 109 8.83 -5.32 -8.98
C LYS A 109 7.52 -4.55 -9.16
N ASN A 110 6.67 -4.54 -8.15
CA ASN A 110 5.42 -3.78 -8.17
C ASN A 110 5.68 -2.27 -8.22
N LEU A 111 6.70 -1.76 -7.53
CA LEU A 111 7.13 -0.37 -7.63
C LEU A 111 7.58 -0.01 -9.05
N THR A 112 8.38 -0.86 -9.68
CA THR A 112 8.77 -0.67 -11.09
C THR A 112 7.54 -0.62 -12.00
N THR A 113 6.63 -1.58 -11.83
CA THR A 113 5.36 -1.64 -12.59
C THR A 113 4.48 -0.40 -12.34
N PHE A 114 4.44 0.08 -11.10
CA PHE A 114 3.73 1.31 -10.73
C PHE A 114 4.31 2.49 -11.48
N CYS A 115 5.64 2.66 -11.48
CA CYS A 115 6.33 3.74 -12.18
C CYS A 115 6.10 3.69 -13.70
N GLU A 116 6.11 2.48 -14.28
CA GLU A 116 5.83 2.29 -15.69
C GLU A 116 4.40 2.69 -16.06
N ARG A 117 3.42 2.43 -15.19
CA ARG A 117 2.00 2.75 -15.41
C ARG A 117 1.62 4.20 -15.13
N MET A 118 2.49 4.98 -14.50
CA MET A 118 2.23 6.39 -14.22
C MET A 118 1.84 7.12 -15.52
N PRO A 119 0.75 7.91 -15.52
CA PRO A 119 0.43 8.75 -16.64
C PRO A 119 1.62 9.70 -16.84
N ARG A 120 2.37 9.51 -17.94
CA ARG A 120 3.31 10.55 -18.37
C ARG A 120 2.45 11.72 -18.82
N GLN A 121 2.86 12.95 -18.53
CA GLN A 121 2.28 14.10 -19.24
C GLN A 121 2.22 13.72 -20.72
N ALA A 122 1.03 13.79 -21.32
CA ALA A 122 0.86 13.42 -22.70
C ALA A 122 1.87 14.25 -23.50
N SER A 123 2.85 13.59 -24.12
CA SER A 123 3.52 14.25 -25.23
C SER A 123 2.42 14.55 -26.25
N PRO A 124 2.39 15.74 -26.87
CA PRO A 124 1.46 16.00 -27.97
C PRO A 124 1.57 14.94 -29.10
N ASP A 125 2.66 14.18 -29.14
CA ASP A 125 2.92 13.08 -30.07
C ASP A 125 2.52 11.69 -29.55
N TYR A 126 1.75 11.56 -28.45
CA TYR A 126 1.29 10.26 -27.96
C TYR A 126 0.23 9.68 -28.92
N GLU A 127 0.69 8.89 -29.89
CA GLU A 127 -0.17 7.96 -30.60
C GLU A 127 -0.46 6.76 -29.68
N PRO A 128 -1.73 6.51 -29.32
CA PRO A 128 -2.08 5.28 -28.62
C PRO A 128 -1.63 4.09 -29.49
N PRO A 129 -1.08 3.01 -28.90
CA PRO A 129 -0.68 1.84 -29.68
C PRO A 129 -1.87 1.38 -30.52
N LEU A 130 -1.75 1.52 -31.84
CA LEU A 130 -2.68 0.96 -32.81
C LEU A 130 -2.92 -0.49 -32.42
N ALA A 131 -4.21 -0.84 -32.30
CA ALA A 131 -4.70 -2.13 -31.82
C ALA A 131 -3.75 -3.25 -32.27
N ALA A 132 -3.10 -3.91 -31.30
CA ALA A 132 -2.36 -5.12 -31.57
C ALA A 132 -3.33 -6.10 -32.24
N GLN A 133 -3.22 -6.23 -33.57
CA GLN A 133 -3.94 -7.26 -34.29
C GLN A 133 -3.55 -8.61 -33.69
N PRO A 134 -4.50 -9.54 -33.51
CA PRO A 134 -4.23 -10.81 -32.87
C PRO A 134 -3.18 -11.56 -33.69
N ARG A 135 -1.95 -11.66 -33.18
CA ARG A 135 -0.92 -12.53 -33.76
C ARG A 135 -1.29 -13.97 -33.43
N LEU A 136 -1.93 -14.64 -34.37
CA LEU A 136 -2.01 -16.09 -34.46
C LEU A 136 -0.66 -16.60 -34.97
N SER A 137 0.13 -17.23 -34.09
CA SER A 137 1.05 -18.36 -34.34
C SER A 137 2.21 -18.30 -33.35
N GLY A 138 2.50 -19.43 -32.72
CA GLY A 138 3.53 -19.57 -31.70
C GLY A 138 4.96 -19.43 -32.22
N ASP A 139 5.85 -19.06 -31.30
CA ASP A 139 7.23 -19.52 -31.30
C ASP A 139 7.80 -19.36 -29.88
N ASP A 140 8.51 -20.38 -29.43
CA ASP A 140 9.22 -20.42 -28.15
C ASP A 140 10.49 -19.56 -28.25
N GLY A 141 10.52 -18.44 -27.51
CA GLY A 141 11.63 -17.50 -27.52
C GLY A 141 12.02 -17.06 -26.11
N THR A 142 13.18 -17.51 -25.67
CA THR A 142 13.88 -17.20 -24.42
C THR A 142 13.97 -15.68 -24.18
N ALA A 143 13.31 -15.20 -23.12
CA ALA A 143 13.40 -13.81 -22.69
C ALA A 143 14.71 -13.57 -21.92
N ALA A 144 15.64 -12.88 -22.58
CA ALA A 144 16.87 -12.37 -21.99
C ALA A 144 16.59 -11.41 -20.82
N ALA A 145 17.35 -11.57 -19.74
CA ALA A 145 17.30 -10.72 -18.56
C ALA A 145 17.77 -9.29 -18.90
N SER A 146 16.85 -8.34 -18.95
CA SER A 146 17.17 -6.92 -19.00
C SER A 146 17.51 -6.41 -17.59
N SER A 147 18.69 -5.83 -17.45
CA SER A 147 19.23 -5.21 -16.24
C SER A 147 18.28 -4.13 -15.67
N PRO A 148 18.28 -3.87 -14.34
CA PRO A 148 17.39 -2.90 -13.72
C PRO A 148 17.77 -1.49 -14.15
N SER A 149 16.96 -0.86 -15.00
CA SER A 149 17.10 0.54 -15.35
C SER A 149 16.53 1.44 -14.25
N SER A 150 17.29 2.48 -13.96
CA SER A 150 17.14 3.63 -13.07
C SER A 150 15.75 4.32 -13.00
N SER A 151 14.70 3.60 -12.60
CA SER A 151 13.34 4.18 -12.45
C SER A 151 13.06 4.76 -11.05
N GLU A 152 13.79 4.35 -10.01
CA GLU A 152 13.62 4.90 -8.65
C GLU A 152 14.05 6.37 -8.52
N SER A 153 14.95 6.85 -9.39
CA SER A 153 15.53 8.21 -9.32
C SER A 153 14.62 9.33 -9.85
N GLN A 154 13.40 9.05 -10.29
CA GLN A 154 12.46 10.05 -10.81
C GLN A 154 11.24 10.30 -9.93
N LEU A 155 11.08 9.57 -8.82
CA LEU A 155 9.95 9.78 -7.93
C LEU A 155 10.20 10.99 -7.01
N PRO A 156 9.25 11.93 -6.88
CA PRO A 156 9.36 13.06 -5.95
C PRO A 156 9.35 12.59 -4.48
N ALA A 157 8.66 11.50 -4.17
CA ALA A 157 8.65 10.89 -2.85
C ALA A 157 9.75 9.82 -2.70
N LYS A 158 10.30 9.68 -1.50
CA LYS A 158 11.28 8.62 -1.19
C LYS A 158 10.54 7.33 -0.88
N ILE A 159 10.83 6.24 -1.57
CA ILE A 159 10.27 4.91 -1.28
C ILE A 159 11.38 3.86 -1.18
N LYS A 160 11.32 3.01 -0.16
CA LYS A 160 12.30 1.93 0.03
C LYS A 160 11.65 0.66 0.58
N PHE A 161 12.00 -0.48 -0.02
CA PHE A 161 11.65 -1.80 0.50
C PHE A 161 12.90 -2.53 1.01
N VAL A 162 12.87 -3.01 2.25
CA VAL A 162 14.02 -3.63 2.93
C VAL A 162 13.65 -5.01 3.49
N HIS A 163 14.45 -6.02 3.14
CA HIS A 163 14.35 -7.35 3.73
C HIS A 163 15.01 -7.35 5.11
N THR A 164 14.20 -7.38 6.16
CA THR A 164 14.65 -7.33 7.55
C THR A 164 13.52 -7.64 8.51
N GLU A 165 13.87 -7.97 9.74
CA GLU A 165 12.91 -7.99 10.84
C GLU A 165 12.43 -6.57 11.18
N PRO A 166 11.11 -6.34 11.36
CA PRO A 166 10.57 -4.99 11.56
C PRO A 166 11.09 -4.31 12.83
N TRP A 167 11.29 -5.09 13.90
CA TRP A 167 11.83 -4.60 15.18
C TRP A 167 13.27 -4.08 15.11
N LYS A 168 14.07 -4.53 14.13
CA LYS A 168 15.42 -3.98 13.90
C LYS A 168 15.38 -2.57 13.33
N VAL A 169 14.33 -2.28 12.54
CA VAL A 169 14.14 -0.99 11.88
C VAL A 169 13.36 -0.03 12.77
N GLY A 170 12.32 -0.50 13.45
CA GLY A 170 11.46 0.34 14.29
C GLY A 170 12.17 1.06 15.44
N SER A 171 13.38 0.63 15.81
CA SER A 171 14.21 1.34 16.80
C SER A 171 14.78 2.67 16.27
N TYR A 172 14.86 2.83 14.94
CA TYR A 172 15.48 3.99 14.27
C TYR A 172 14.49 4.77 13.39
N VAL A 173 13.24 4.30 13.26
CA VAL A 173 12.21 5.00 12.49
C VAL A 173 11.48 5.95 13.42
N ASP A 174 11.84 7.22 13.37
CA ASP A 174 11.25 8.26 14.22
C ASP A 174 10.07 8.96 13.53
N ASN A 175 9.13 9.46 14.33
CA ASN A 175 8.04 10.34 13.91
C ASN A 175 7.19 9.82 12.73
N CYS A 176 7.11 8.50 12.56
CA CYS A 176 6.37 7.89 11.45
C CYS A 176 4.89 7.63 11.81
N MET A 177 4.08 7.42 10.79
CA MET A 177 2.78 6.76 10.89
C MET A 177 2.93 5.31 10.41
N ILE A 178 2.36 4.37 11.16
CA ILE A 178 2.32 2.97 10.75
C ILE A 178 0.97 2.68 10.11
N VAL A 179 0.98 2.13 8.90
CA VAL A 179 -0.21 1.55 8.27
C VAL A 179 0.19 0.20 7.70
N THR A 180 -0.39 -0.86 8.24
CA THR A 180 0.06 -2.21 7.91
C THR A 180 -1.07 -3.20 7.90
N LYS A 181 -0.87 -4.25 7.12
CA LYS A 181 -1.66 -5.47 7.23
C LYS A 181 -0.90 -6.48 8.07
N VAL A 182 -1.31 -6.64 9.32
CA VAL A 182 -0.65 -7.61 10.20
C VAL A 182 -0.79 -9.02 9.61
N PRO A 183 0.22 -9.90 9.78
CA PRO A 183 0.11 -11.26 9.29
C PRO A 183 -1.13 -11.94 9.86
N TYR A 184 -1.94 -12.56 9.02
CA TYR A 184 -3.05 -13.40 9.45
C TYR A 184 -3.28 -14.52 8.43
N GLY A 185 -3.56 -15.74 8.89
CA GLY A 185 -3.82 -16.89 8.02
C GLY A 185 -3.22 -18.19 8.54
N ARG A 186 -3.63 -19.33 7.95
CA ARG A 186 -3.30 -20.68 8.43
C ARG A 186 -1.87 -21.14 8.10
N GLN A 187 -1.15 -20.42 7.24
CA GLN A 187 0.19 -20.83 6.81
C GLN A 187 1.27 -20.54 7.86
N LEU A 188 1.02 -19.59 8.76
CA LEU A 188 1.84 -19.39 9.95
C LEU A 188 1.19 -20.16 11.11
N GLY A 189 1.96 -21.01 11.77
CA GLY A 189 1.52 -21.68 12.99
C GLY A 189 1.06 -20.68 14.04
N SER A 190 0.03 -21.02 14.82
CA SER A 190 -0.58 -20.13 15.83
C SER A 190 0.43 -19.55 16.81
N GLU A 191 1.42 -20.35 17.21
CA GLU A 191 2.47 -19.92 18.14
C GLU A 191 3.46 -18.92 17.51
N ALA A 192 3.87 -19.15 16.26
CA ALA A 192 4.72 -18.21 15.53
C ALA A 192 4.00 -16.87 15.33
N LEU A 193 2.71 -16.91 15.02
CA LEU A 193 1.90 -15.72 14.88
C LEU A 193 1.76 -14.96 16.21
N ARG A 194 1.54 -15.69 17.32
CA ARG A 194 1.51 -15.11 18.66
C ARG A 194 2.81 -14.40 19.01
N ARG A 195 3.95 -15.00 18.68
CA ARG A 195 5.28 -14.38 18.87
C ARG A 195 5.43 -13.09 18.07
N ILE A 196 4.97 -13.06 16.81
CA ILE A 196 4.99 -11.85 15.98
C ILE A 196 4.16 -10.74 16.62
N TYR A 197 2.93 -11.04 17.04
CA TYR A 197 2.06 -10.06 17.69
C TYR A 197 2.63 -9.54 19.02
N GLN A 198 3.23 -10.40 19.83
CA GLN A 198 3.90 -10.01 21.07
C GLN A 198 5.11 -9.08 20.82
N LYS A 199 5.95 -9.41 19.83
CA LYS A 199 7.09 -8.56 19.46
C LYS A 199 6.60 -7.22 18.90
N PHE A 200 5.56 -7.22 18.08
CA PHE A 200 4.95 -6.00 17.57
C PHE A 200 4.40 -5.12 18.69
N ALA A 201 3.67 -5.70 19.65
CA ALA A 201 3.16 -4.95 20.81
C ALA A 201 4.28 -4.33 21.66
N ARG A 202 5.36 -5.07 21.92
CA ARG A 202 6.54 -4.53 22.63
C ARG A 202 7.16 -3.36 21.89
N LEU A 203 7.28 -3.48 20.56
CA LEU A 203 7.79 -2.40 19.72
C LEU A 203 6.90 -1.15 19.81
N LEU A 204 5.58 -1.30 19.65
CA LEU A 204 4.65 -0.17 19.79
C LEU A 204 4.76 0.50 21.17
N LEU A 205 4.83 -0.27 22.24
CA LEU A 205 4.97 0.27 23.61
C LEU A 205 6.32 0.93 23.89
N SER A 206 7.37 0.60 23.12
CA SER A 206 8.69 1.22 23.28
C SER A 206 8.82 2.59 22.61
N ARG A 207 7.79 3.05 21.89
CA ARG A 207 7.83 4.26 21.06
C ARG A 207 6.60 5.14 21.34
N HIS A 208 6.84 6.41 21.65
CA HIS A 208 5.78 7.40 21.93
C HIS A 208 5.75 8.55 20.91
N ASP A 209 6.68 8.57 19.98
CA ASP A 209 6.87 9.61 18.97
C ASP A 209 6.14 9.31 17.65
N TRP A 210 5.61 8.10 17.48
CA TRP A 210 4.86 7.73 16.29
C TRP A 210 3.51 8.42 16.24
N ARG A 211 3.15 8.87 15.04
CA ARG A 211 2.05 9.79 14.77
C ARG A 211 0.69 9.12 14.60
N GLY A 212 0.67 7.80 14.67
CA GLY A 212 -0.52 6.97 14.51
C GLY A 212 -0.14 5.56 14.08
N VAL A 213 -0.90 4.57 14.54
CA VAL A 213 -0.70 3.17 14.19
C VAL A 213 -2.04 2.58 13.76
N TYR A 214 -2.09 2.14 12.50
CA TYR A 214 -3.26 1.55 11.87
C TYR A 214 -2.94 0.14 11.37
N CYS A 215 -3.73 -0.83 11.82
CA CYS A 215 -3.52 -2.24 11.51
C CYS A 215 -4.77 -2.84 10.88
N LEU A 216 -4.63 -3.45 9.70
CA LEU A 216 -5.66 -4.33 9.16
C LEU A 216 -5.48 -5.73 9.74
N ALA A 217 -6.41 -6.15 10.59
CA ALA A 217 -6.40 -7.45 11.26
C ALA A 217 -7.67 -8.25 10.96
N SER A 218 -7.55 -9.58 10.83
CA SER A 218 -8.72 -10.46 10.60
C SER A 218 -9.07 -11.35 11.80
N ARG A 219 -8.16 -11.48 12.77
CA ARG A 219 -8.32 -12.40 13.89
C ARG A 219 -8.60 -11.64 15.17
N ARG A 220 -9.60 -12.12 15.93
CA ARG A 220 -9.94 -11.59 17.26
C ARG A 220 -8.78 -11.69 18.24
N ASP A 221 -7.93 -12.71 18.09
CA ASP A 221 -6.77 -12.92 18.96
C ASP A 221 -5.68 -11.85 18.78
N PHE A 222 -5.66 -11.07 17.70
CA PHE A 222 -4.70 -9.99 17.54
C PHE A 222 -4.79 -8.97 18.68
N LYS A 223 -6.02 -8.49 18.99
CA LYS A 223 -6.26 -7.55 20.09
C LYS A 223 -5.88 -8.17 21.44
N ILE A 224 -6.25 -9.44 21.65
CA ILE A 224 -5.99 -10.18 22.90
C ILE A 224 -4.49 -10.39 23.12
N VAL A 225 -3.76 -10.85 22.10
CA VAL A 225 -2.34 -11.19 22.19
C VAL A 225 -1.48 -9.93 22.31
N THR A 226 -1.84 -8.85 21.61
CA THR A 226 -1.12 -7.58 21.75
C THR A 226 -1.41 -6.91 23.08
N GLY A 227 -2.61 -7.06 23.64
CA GLY A 227 -3.02 -6.43 24.91
C GLY A 227 -3.08 -4.90 24.83
N LEU A 228 -3.08 -4.36 23.61
CA LEU A 228 -3.12 -2.92 23.35
C LEU A 228 -4.55 -2.44 23.16
N ASP A 229 -4.75 -1.16 23.42
CA ASP A 229 -6.05 -0.51 23.27
C ASP A 229 -6.32 -0.17 21.79
N TRP A 230 -6.99 -1.10 21.11
CA TRP A 230 -7.33 -0.99 19.70
C TRP A 230 -8.78 -0.55 19.51
N ARG A 231 -8.97 0.59 18.87
CA ARG A 231 -10.28 1.04 18.39
C ARG A 231 -10.53 0.47 16.99
N THR A 232 -11.74 -0.03 16.74
CA THR A 232 -12.15 -0.41 15.38
C THR A 232 -12.61 0.83 14.62
N GLU A 233 -11.88 1.20 13.57
CA GLU A 233 -12.24 2.30 12.67
C GLU A 233 -13.22 1.85 11.59
N LEU A 234 -13.00 0.65 11.03
CA LEU A 234 -13.86 0.05 10.02
C LEU A 234 -13.90 -1.47 10.16
N ARG A 235 -15.00 -2.07 9.74
CA ARG A 235 -15.16 -3.52 9.57
C ARG A 235 -15.72 -3.82 8.18
N PHE A 236 -15.03 -4.66 7.41
CA PHE A 236 -15.42 -5.01 6.04
C PHE A 236 -14.92 -6.40 5.65
N LYS A 237 -15.26 -6.84 4.43
CA LYS A 237 -14.81 -8.12 3.89
C LYS A 237 -13.69 -7.92 2.87
N ASN A 238 -12.59 -8.65 3.02
CA ASN A 238 -11.59 -8.84 1.98
C ASN A 238 -11.73 -10.27 1.45
N LYS A 239 -12.40 -10.42 0.30
CA LYS A 239 -12.95 -11.70 -0.18
C LYS A 239 -13.89 -12.30 0.89
N ASP A 240 -13.67 -13.53 1.30
CA ASP A 240 -14.50 -14.22 2.30
C ASP A 240 -14.03 -13.98 3.74
N THR A 241 -12.98 -13.18 3.94
CA THR A 241 -12.43 -12.90 5.26
C THR A 241 -12.92 -11.55 5.78
N VAL A 242 -13.60 -11.56 6.93
CA VAL A 242 -13.90 -10.33 7.67
C VAL A 242 -12.60 -9.76 8.23
N VAL A 243 -12.37 -8.49 7.97
CA VAL A 243 -11.20 -7.74 8.43
C VAL A 243 -11.66 -6.45 9.10
N GLU A 244 -10.89 -6.02 10.08
CA GLU A 244 -11.06 -4.76 10.79
C GLU A 244 -9.86 -3.87 10.55
N LEU A 245 -10.10 -2.61 10.22
CA LEU A 245 -9.10 -1.57 10.32
C LEU A 245 -9.11 -1.07 11.76
N LEU A 246 -8.00 -1.26 12.45
CA LEU A 246 -7.82 -0.89 13.86
C LEU A 246 -6.89 0.31 13.97
N SER A 247 -7.20 1.25 14.86
CA SER A 247 -6.27 2.30 15.29
C SER A 247 -5.84 2.04 16.73
N TRP A 248 -4.57 2.31 17.04
CA TRP A 248 -4.06 2.21 18.41
C TRP A 248 -4.17 3.56 19.12
N SER A 249 -4.68 3.58 20.36
CA SER A 249 -4.81 4.80 21.15
C SER A 249 -3.50 5.29 21.79
N GLY A 250 -2.42 4.51 21.71
CA GLY A 250 -1.13 4.82 22.35
C GLY A 250 -0.91 4.14 23.71
N GLY A 251 -1.89 3.37 24.21
CA GLY A 251 -1.84 2.71 25.51
C GLY A 251 -2.13 1.20 25.51
N LYS A 252 -2.01 0.59 26.68
CA LYS A 252 -2.53 -0.76 26.93
C LYS A 252 -4.05 -0.71 27.12
N LYS A 253 -4.74 -1.81 26.83
CA LYS A 253 -6.19 -1.90 27.08
C LYS A 253 -6.46 -1.78 28.59
N SER A 254 -7.32 -0.85 28.99
CA SER A 254 -7.75 -0.68 30.39
C SER A 254 -8.69 -1.80 30.82
N TRP A 255 -8.57 -2.25 32.08
CA TRP A 255 -9.43 -3.27 32.69
C TRP A 255 -10.89 -2.82 32.84
N ASP A 256 -11.17 -1.51 32.89
CA ASP A 256 -12.54 -0.98 33.01
C ASP A 256 -13.40 -1.19 31.75
N SER A 257 -12.76 -1.48 30.62
CA SER A 257 -13.43 -1.73 29.33
C SER A 257 -14.05 -3.13 29.19
N TYR A 258 -13.90 -4.02 30.18
CA TYR A 258 -14.48 -5.36 30.15
C TYR A 258 -16.01 -5.40 30.28
N TYR A 259 -16.64 -4.32 30.77
CA TYR A 259 -18.07 -4.28 31.11
C TYR A 259 -18.96 -3.53 30.11
N THR A 260 -18.45 -3.13 28.94
CA THR A 260 -19.19 -2.22 28.03
C THR A 260 -19.41 -2.74 26.60
N ASP A 261 -18.90 -3.93 26.25
CA ASP A 261 -19.04 -4.51 24.90
C ASP A 261 -19.83 -5.85 24.93
N ASP A 262 -21.02 -5.86 25.54
CA ASP A 262 -22.07 -6.88 25.32
C ASP A 262 -23.16 -6.35 24.38
#